data_AF-A0A817RQS2-F1
#
_entry.id   AF-A0A817RQS2-F1
#
_cell.length_a   1.000
_cell.length_b   1.000
_cell.length_c   1.000
_cell.angle_alpha   90.00
_cell.angle_beta   90.00
_cell.angle_gamma   90.00
#
_symmetry.space_group_name_H-M   'P 1'
#
loop_
_entity.id
_entity.type
_entity.pdbx_description
1 polymer ?
#
loop_
_entity_poly.entity_id
_entity_poly.type
_entity_poly.pdbx_seq_one_letter_code
_entity_poly.pdbx_strand_id
1 'polypeptide(L)'
;MFIELLVGAVVALILDFHNASLAQYGGGTRFMIFMLETANTHFAGYATTDISLLSSGTLLIFVLLMAVKPQMVYLFIIIMFSRKRNIEVYNKISSNNRCGSIQIFLPFNRIKRYLSRQGSLTKAQANRYFSSIARTTRAEQAIDELNEKRFQHRLSVLSLDINDDIKDDRSVNFARIS
;
A
#
# COMPACT_ATOMS: atom_id res chain seq x y z
N MET A 1 9.88 12.99 -15.03
CA MET A 1 10.27 14.40 -15.24
C MET A 1 9.29 15.13 -16.12
N PHE A 2 8.99 14.60 -17.32
CA PHE A 2 8.13 15.28 -18.30
C PHE A 2 6.70 15.62 -17.80
N ILE A 3 6.06 14.71 -17.05
CA ILE A 3 4.69 14.92 -16.55
C ILE A 3 4.63 16.11 -15.56
N GLU A 4 5.64 16.24 -14.70
CA GLU A 4 5.71 17.32 -13.71
C GLU A 4 5.89 18.68 -14.39
N LEU A 5 6.79 18.75 -15.38
CA LEU A 5 6.96 19.96 -16.20
C LEU A 5 5.65 20.34 -16.90
N LEU A 6 4.94 19.36 -17.46
CA LEU A 6 3.68 19.59 -18.14
C LEU A 6 2.57 20.04 -17.18
N VAL A 7 2.47 19.43 -16.00
CA VAL A 7 1.49 19.83 -14.98
C VAL A 7 1.80 21.24 -14.47
N GLY A 8 3.05 21.55 -14.14
CA GLY A 8 3.47 22.89 -13.70
C GLY A 8 3.17 23.95 -14.75
N ALA A 9 3.53 23.70 -16.01
CA ALA A 9 3.28 24.61 -17.11
C ALA A 9 1.78 24.82 -17.38
N VAL A 10 0.96 23.76 -17.31
CA VAL A 10 -0.50 23.87 -17.49
C VAL A 10 -1.14 24.67 -16.36
N VAL A 11 -0.77 24.41 -15.10
CA VAL A 11 -1.34 25.15 -13.97
C VAL A 11 -0.91 26.62 -14.01
N ALA A 12 0.35 26.91 -14.32
CA ALA A 12 0.83 28.28 -14.51
C ALA A 12 0.09 29.00 -15.66
N LEU A 13 -0.12 28.31 -16.78
CA LEU A 13 -0.85 28.85 -17.92
C LEU A 13 -2.31 29.14 -17.59
N ILE A 14 -2.98 28.30 -16.80
CA ILE A 14 -4.37 28.54 -16.37
C ILE A 14 -4.45 29.78 -15.47
N LEU A 15 -3.51 29.95 -14.54
CA LEU A 15 -3.50 31.08 -13.62
C LEU A 15 -3.21 32.41 -14.34
N ASP A 16 -2.31 32.40 -15.32
CA ASP A 16 -1.93 33.61 -16.06
C ASP A 16 -2.62 33.74 -17.43
N PHE A 17 -3.65 32.94 -17.72
CA PHE A 17 -4.34 32.96 -19.00
C PHE A 17 -4.95 34.34 -19.31
N HIS A 18 -5.47 35.00 -18.27
CA HIS A 18 -6.13 36.30 -18.34
C HIS A 18 -5.20 37.48 -18.01
N ASN A 19 -3.91 37.25 -17.82
CA ASN A 19 -2.98 38.30 -17.46
C ASN A 19 -2.71 39.23 -18.66
N ALA A 20 -3.04 40.51 -18.52
CA ALA A 20 -2.87 41.53 -19.56
C ALA A 20 -1.42 41.71 -20.01
N SER A 21 -0.45 41.52 -19.11
CA SER A 21 0.98 41.64 -19.41
C SER A 21 1.46 40.57 -20.40
N LEU A 22 0.83 39.39 -20.37
CA LEU A 22 1.11 38.28 -21.27
C LEU A 22 0.24 38.31 -22.53
N ALA A 23 -0.74 39.21 -22.61
CA ALA A 23 -1.68 39.31 -23.72
C ALA A 23 -0.98 39.52 -25.08
N GLN A 24 0.17 40.19 -25.07
CA GLN A 24 1.00 40.48 -26.24
C GLN A 24 1.59 39.23 -26.92
N TYR A 25 1.71 38.12 -26.20
CA TYR A 25 2.25 36.88 -26.76
C TYR A 25 1.13 36.01 -27.33
N GLY A 26 1.38 35.36 -28.47
CA GLY A 26 0.49 34.34 -29.01
C GLY A 26 0.37 33.12 -28.09
N GLY A 27 -0.75 32.39 -28.15
CA GLY A 27 -1.03 31.26 -27.26
C GLY A 27 0.06 30.18 -27.26
N GLY A 28 0.60 29.84 -28.44
CA GLY A 28 1.72 28.89 -28.56
C GLY A 28 3.00 29.38 -27.88
N THR A 29 3.32 30.67 -28.05
CA THR A 29 4.49 31.29 -27.41
C THR A 29 4.34 31.31 -25.88
N ARG A 30 3.15 31.63 -25.36
CA ARG A 30 2.88 31.57 -23.91
C ARG A 30 3.12 30.16 -23.35
N PHE A 31 2.61 29.13 -24.03
CA PHE A 31 2.85 27.75 -23.61
C PHE A 31 4.34 27.42 -23.55
N MET A 32 5.12 27.83 -24.56
CA MET A 32 6.57 27.61 -24.58
C MET A 32 7.29 28.36 -23.46
N ILE A 33 6.91 29.62 -23.17
CA ILE A 33 7.43 30.39 -22.04
C ILE A 33 7.21 29.61 -20.74
N PHE A 34 5.98 29.19 -20.44
CA PHE A 34 5.69 28.47 -19.20
C PHE A 34 6.40 27.11 -19.13
N MET A 35 6.54 26.38 -20.24
CA MET A 35 7.31 25.13 -20.30
C MET A 35 8.80 25.36 -19.99
N LEU A 36 9.40 26.39 -20.59
CA LEU A 36 10.80 26.76 -20.37
C LEU A 36 11.04 27.25 -18.94
N GLU A 37 10.17 28.10 -18.42
CA GLU A 37 10.26 28.62 -17.06
C GLU A 37 10.11 27.50 -16.03
N THR A 38 9.16 26.58 -16.24
CA THR A 38 8.97 25.39 -15.39
C THR A 38 10.16 24.43 -15.48
N ALA A 39 10.82 24.33 -16.62
CA ALA A 39 12.05 23.54 -16.73
C ALA A 39 13.21 24.22 -15.98
N ASN A 40 13.36 25.53 -16.12
CA ASN A 40 14.44 26.29 -15.50
C ASN A 40 14.34 26.36 -13.98
N THR A 41 13.14 26.38 -13.42
CA THR A 41 12.92 26.37 -11.97
C THR A 41 13.52 25.13 -11.31
N HIS A 42 13.59 24.00 -12.01
CA HIS A 42 14.21 22.78 -11.48
C HIS A 42 15.73 22.71 -11.61
N PHE A 43 16.32 23.34 -12.63
CA PHE A 43 17.71 23.09 -12.99
C PHE A 43 18.65 24.26 -12.75
N ALA A 44 18.18 25.49 -12.92
CA ALA A 44 19.12 26.57 -13.17
C ALA A 44 18.72 27.94 -12.62
N GLY A 45 17.46 28.12 -12.19
CA GLY A 45 16.99 29.41 -11.66
C GLY A 45 17.07 30.55 -12.67
N TYR A 46 17.22 30.25 -13.97
CA TYR A 46 17.23 31.25 -15.03
C TYR A 46 15.80 31.64 -15.40
N ALA A 47 15.50 32.93 -15.31
CA ALA A 47 14.25 33.47 -15.82
C ALA A 47 14.38 33.77 -17.32
N THR A 48 13.52 33.17 -18.14
CA THR A 48 13.46 33.45 -19.58
C THR A 48 12.69 34.72 -19.90
N THR A 49 11.79 35.09 -19.00
CA THR A 49 10.96 36.28 -19.07
C THR A 49 11.08 37.10 -17.81
N ASP A 50 10.79 38.39 -17.90
CA ASP A 50 10.75 39.24 -16.71
C ASP A 50 9.68 38.72 -15.72
N ILE A 51 10.13 38.45 -14.50
CA ILE A 51 9.34 37.94 -13.38
C ILE A 51 8.20 38.92 -13.04
N SER A 52 8.38 40.21 -13.33
CA SER A 52 7.37 41.25 -13.12
C SER A 52 6.09 41.05 -13.96
N LEU A 53 6.17 40.28 -15.04
CA LEU A 53 5.05 40.00 -15.94
C LEU A 53 4.14 38.87 -15.44
N LEU A 54 4.64 38.05 -14.52
CA LEU A 54 3.93 36.90 -13.95
C LEU A 54 3.03 37.35 -12.80
N SER A 55 1.85 36.75 -12.66
CA SER A 55 1.02 37.02 -11.49
C SER A 55 1.66 36.47 -10.21
N SER A 56 1.28 37.04 -9.07
CA SER A 56 1.70 36.52 -7.76
C SER A 56 1.33 35.05 -7.57
N GLY A 57 0.23 34.60 -8.16
CA GLY A 57 -0.20 33.20 -8.12
C GLY A 57 0.75 32.26 -8.85
N THR A 58 1.22 32.62 -10.05
CA THR A 58 2.16 31.79 -10.80
C THR A 58 3.56 31.79 -10.17
N LEU A 59 4.00 32.92 -9.63
CA LEU A 59 5.23 33.00 -8.85
C LEU A 59 5.21 32.08 -7.63
N LEU A 60 4.10 32.05 -6.89
CA LEU A 60 3.94 31.15 -5.75
C LEU A 60 4.06 29.68 -6.17
N ILE A 61 3.48 29.30 -7.32
CA ILE A 61 3.62 27.95 -7.86
C ILE A 61 5.07 27.64 -8.24
N PHE A 62 5.79 28.57 -8.86
CA PHE A 62 7.20 28.36 -9.19
C PHE A 62 8.08 28.21 -7.94
N VAL A 63 7.83 29.00 -6.90
CA VAL A 63 8.52 28.84 -5.60
C VAL A 63 8.19 27.48 -4.99
N LEU A 64 6.94 27.03 -5.07
CA LEU A 64 6.53 25.72 -4.55
C LEU A 64 7.18 24.57 -5.36
N LEU A 65 7.29 24.71 -6.69
CA LEU A 65 7.99 23.76 -7.55
C LEU A 65 9.50 23.73 -7.28
N MET A 66 10.12 24.88 -6.97
CA MET A 66 11.52 24.94 -6.54
C MET A 66 11.73 24.25 -5.17
N ALA A 67 10.79 24.43 -4.24
CA ALA A 67 10.88 23.86 -2.90
C ALA A 67 10.67 22.34 -2.89
N VAL A 68 9.83 21.83 -3.80
CA VAL A 68 9.52 20.41 -3.89
C VAL A 68 10.58 19.70 -4.72
N LYS A 69 11.34 18.80 -4.07
CA LYS A 69 12.25 17.90 -4.80
C LYS A 69 11.45 17.08 -5.82
N PRO A 70 11.91 16.92 -7.08
CA PRO A 70 11.17 16.21 -8.12
C PRO A 70 10.70 14.81 -7.67
N GLN A 71 11.54 14.13 -6.88
CA GLN A 71 11.27 12.79 -6.34
C GLN A 71 9.99 12.72 -5.47
N MET A 72 9.64 13.80 -4.78
CA MET A 72 8.48 13.86 -3.89
C MET A 72 7.16 13.93 -4.67
N VAL A 73 7.16 14.59 -5.83
CA VAL A 73 5.97 14.69 -6.69
C VAL A 73 5.59 13.31 -7.25
N TYR A 74 6.58 12.53 -7.71
CA TYR A 74 6.32 11.16 -8.19
C TYR A 74 5.73 10.29 -7.09
N LEU A 75 6.27 10.37 -5.87
CA LEU A 75 5.74 9.62 -4.73
C LEU A 75 4.28 10.00 -4.49
N PHE A 76 3.96 11.29 -4.49
CA PHE A 76 2.61 11.77 -4.26
C PHE A 76 1.62 11.29 -5.33
N ILE A 77 1.99 11.36 -6.61
CA ILE A 77 1.17 10.85 -7.72
C ILE A 77 0.97 9.33 -7.59
N ILE A 78 2.01 8.57 -7.26
CA ILE A 78 1.92 7.13 -7.03
C ILE A 78 0.98 6.82 -5.86
N ILE A 79 1.06 7.58 -4.77
CA ILE A 79 0.17 7.42 -3.60
C ILE A 79 -1.28 7.74 -3.98
N MET A 80 -1.53 8.86 -4.65
CA MET A 80 -2.86 9.26 -5.12
C MET A 80 -3.47 8.21 -6.05
N PHE A 81 -2.69 7.70 -7.01
CA PHE A 81 -3.13 6.68 -7.95
C PHE A 81 -3.33 5.31 -7.27
N SER A 82 -2.49 4.97 -6.30
CA SER A 82 -2.62 3.75 -5.51
C SER A 82 -3.84 3.81 -4.58
N ARG A 83 -4.19 4.99 -4.05
CA ARG A 83 -5.40 5.21 -3.27
C ARG A 83 -6.65 5.05 -4.13
N LYS A 84 -6.66 5.63 -5.34
CA LYS A 84 -7.79 5.50 -6.28
C LYS A 84 -8.06 4.04 -6.66
N ARG A 85 -7.00 3.27 -6.93
CA ARG A 85 -7.13 1.83 -7.25
C ARG A 85 -7.65 0.99 -6.07
N ASN A 86 -7.26 1.30 -4.84
CA ASN A 86 -7.79 0.58 -3.67
C ASN A 86 -9.29 0.80 -3.49
N ILE A 87 -9.78 2.05 -3.65
CA ILE A 87 -11.21 2.36 -3.49
C ILE A 87 -12.07 1.61 -4.52
N GLU A 88 -11.60 1.48 -5.76
CA GLU A 88 -12.34 0.73 -6.80
C GLU A 88 -12.42 -0.77 -6.50
N VAL A 89 -11.36 -1.35 -5.92
CA VAL A 89 -11.35 -2.74 -5.46
C VAL A 89 -12.32 -2.95 -4.29
N TYR A 90 -12.34 -2.04 -3.31
CA TYR A 90 -13.28 -2.11 -2.19
C TYR A 90 -14.74 -2.02 -2.65
N ASN A 91 -15.06 -1.14 -3.61
CA ASN A 91 -16.42 -1.02 -4.14
C ASN A 91 -16.87 -2.26 -4.93
N LYS A 92 -15.98 -2.92 -5.68
CA LYS A 92 -16.30 -4.19 -6.36
C LYS A 92 -16.48 -5.38 -5.41
N ILE A 93 -15.80 -5.36 -4.26
CA ILE A 93 -15.96 -6.39 -3.22
C ILE A 93 -17.27 -6.16 -2.44
N SER A 94 -17.63 -4.89 -2.19
CA SER A 94 -18.88 -4.52 -1.48
C SER A 94 -20.16 -4.88 -2.26
N SER A 95 -20.13 -4.98 -3.59
CA SER A 95 -21.32 -5.35 -4.38
C SER A 95 -21.58 -6.87 -4.41
N ASN A 96 -20.62 -7.68 -3.98
CA ASN A 96 -20.77 -9.12 -3.84
C ASN A 96 -21.02 -9.46 -2.37
N ASN A 97 -22.30 -9.37 -1.96
CA ASN A 97 -22.82 -9.78 -0.65
C ASN A 97 -22.69 -11.31 -0.39
N ARG A 98 -21.49 -11.87 -0.49
CA ARG A 98 -21.16 -13.18 0.09
C ARG A 98 -20.15 -12.94 1.19
N CYS A 99 -20.71 -12.82 2.39
CA CYS A 99 -20.03 -12.84 3.67
C CYS A 99 -19.20 -14.14 3.78
N GLY A 100 -17.93 -14.04 3.41
CA GLY A 100 -16.90 -15.03 3.66
C GLY A 100 -15.66 -14.24 4.04
N SER A 101 -15.19 -14.44 5.28
CA SER A 101 -14.06 -13.75 5.92
C SER A 101 -13.05 -13.15 4.92
N ILE A 102 -12.97 -11.82 4.90
CA ILE A 102 -11.93 -11.09 4.16
C ILE A 102 -10.60 -11.40 4.85
N GLN A 103 -9.96 -12.50 4.44
CA GLN A 103 -8.53 -12.66 4.63
C GLN A 103 -7.88 -11.55 3.83
N ILE A 104 -7.24 -10.61 4.51
CA ILE A 104 -6.33 -9.64 3.90
C ILE A 104 -5.18 -10.46 3.31
N PHE A 105 -5.38 -10.94 2.08
CA PHE A 105 -4.36 -11.62 1.29
C PHE A 105 -3.38 -10.55 0.81
N LEU A 106 -2.55 -10.06 1.74
CA LEU A 106 -1.29 -9.44 1.38
C LEU A 106 -0.61 -10.41 0.40
N PRO A 107 -0.17 -9.96 -0.79
CA PRO A 107 0.33 -10.84 -1.84
C PRO A 107 1.75 -11.31 -1.50
N PHE A 108 1.96 -11.85 -0.30
CA PHE A 108 3.22 -12.42 0.19
C PHE A 108 3.80 -13.42 -0.81
N ASN A 109 2.94 -14.24 -1.45
CA ASN A 109 3.38 -15.21 -2.44
C ASN A 109 3.94 -14.58 -3.73
N ARG A 110 3.46 -13.39 -4.14
CA ARG A 110 4.00 -12.68 -5.31
C ARG A 110 5.30 -11.96 -4.96
N ILE A 111 5.36 -11.33 -3.78
CA ILE A 111 6.56 -10.64 -3.29
C ILE A 111 7.70 -11.64 -3.06
N LYS A 112 7.40 -12.81 -2.47
CA LYS A 112 8.37 -13.89 -2.24
C LYS A 112 9.00 -14.39 -3.55
N ARG A 113 8.19 -14.59 -4.62
CA ARG A 113 8.69 -15.00 -5.95
C ARG A 113 9.52 -13.92 -6.64
N TYR A 114 9.18 -12.65 -6.43
CA TYR A 114 9.91 -11.53 -7.03
C TYR A 114 11.28 -11.36 -6.36
N LEU A 115 11.33 -11.43 -5.02
CA LEU A 115 12.57 -11.35 -4.25
C LEU A 115 13.46 -12.60 -4.43
N SER A 116 12.90 -13.78 -4.68
CA SER A 116 13.69 -14.98 -4.95
C SER A 116 14.41 -14.94 -6.31
N ARG A 117 14.03 -14.03 -7.22
CA ARG A 117 14.63 -13.86 -8.55
C ARG A 117 15.73 -12.79 -8.62
N GLN A 118 15.91 -11.97 -7.58
CA GLN A 118 17.00 -10.99 -7.55
C GLN A 118 18.33 -11.62 -7.10
N GLY A 119 19.45 -11.06 -7.57
CA GLY A 119 20.81 -11.57 -7.39
C GLY A 119 21.22 -11.82 -5.93
N SER A 120 22.30 -12.58 -5.73
CA SER A 120 22.72 -13.18 -4.45
C SER A 120 22.83 -12.19 -3.28
N LEU A 121 23.18 -10.93 -3.53
CA LEU A 121 23.34 -9.89 -2.51
C LEU A 121 21.99 -9.45 -1.91
N THR A 122 20.96 -9.27 -2.74
CA THR A 122 19.58 -8.97 -2.31
C THR A 122 18.89 -10.19 -1.66
N LYS A 123 19.31 -11.41 -2.01
CA LYS A 123 18.77 -12.65 -1.43
C LYS A 123 19.16 -12.83 0.05
N ALA A 124 20.40 -12.46 0.41
CA ALA A 124 20.87 -12.52 1.80
C ALA A 124 20.16 -11.49 2.69
N GLN A 125 19.94 -10.27 2.18
CA GLN A 125 19.24 -9.21 2.92
C GLN A 125 17.74 -9.49 3.04
N ALA A 126 17.11 -10.04 2.01
CA ALA A 126 15.73 -10.53 2.07
C ALA A 126 15.59 -11.70 3.06
N ASN A 127 16.53 -12.66 3.07
CA ASN A 127 16.53 -13.74 4.07
C ASN A 127 16.68 -13.20 5.49
N ARG A 128 17.51 -12.18 5.73
CA ARG A 128 17.59 -11.52 7.05
C ARG A 128 16.25 -10.88 7.44
N TYR A 129 15.63 -10.14 6.53
CA TYR A 129 14.33 -9.49 6.78
C TYR A 129 13.18 -10.49 7.02
N PHE A 130 13.09 -11.55 6.23
CA PHE A 130 12.08 -12.60 6.43
C PHE A 130 12.37 -13.48 7.63
N SER A 131 13.64 -13.67 8.03
CA SER A 131 13.97 -14.32 9.30
C SER A 131 13.54 -13.48 10.50
N SER A 132 13.60 -12.15 10.42
CA SER A 132 13.08 -11.28 11.49
C SER A 132 11.57 -11.22 11.54
N ILE A 133 10.87 -11.38 10.40
CA ILE A 133 9.41 -11.48 10.36
C ILE A 133 8.93 -12.88 10.78
N ALA A 134 9.62 -13.95 10.36
CA ALA A 134 9.37 -15.30 10.87
C ALA A 134 9.60 -15.38 12.39
N ARG A 135 10.47 -14.50 12.94
CA ARG A 135 10.63 -14.28 14.39
C ARG A 135 9.52 -13.47 15.06
N THR A 136 8.39 -13.21 14.41
CA THR A 136 7.10 -13.14 15.13
C THR A 136 6.63 -14.54 15.53
N THR A 137 7.58 -15.38 15.94
CA THR A 137 7.47 -16.73 16.49
C THR A 137 6.55 -16.78 17.70
N ARG A 138 6.19 -15.66 18.34
CA ARG A 138 5.12 -15.62 19.33
C ARG A 138 3.76 -16.01 18.76
N ALA A 139 3.47 -15.67 17.50
CA ALA A 139 2.18 -15.99 16.89
C ALA A 139 2.11 -17.48 16.53
N GLU A 140 3.19 -18.05 15.95
CA GLU A 140 3.27 -19.48 15.67
C GLU A 140 3.34 -20.31 16.96
N GLN A 141 4.11 -19.88 17.96
CA GLN A 141 4.18 -20.54 19.26
C GLN A 141 2.83 -20.48 20.02
N ALA A 142 2.06 -19.37 19.88
CA ALA A 142 0.70 -19.29 20.41
C ALA A 142 -0.28 -20.21 19.66
N ILE A 143 -0.10 -20.40 18.35
CA ILE A 143 -0.92 -21.32 17.55
C ILE A 143 -0.60 -22.78 17.93
N ASP A 144 0.67 -23.12 18.11
CA ASP A 144 1.11 -24.45 18.53
C ASP A 144 0.65 -24.76 19.96
N GLU A 145 0.76 -23.80 20.89
CA GLU A 145 0.24 -23.94 22.25
C GLU A 145 -1.30 -24.12 22.27
N LEU A 146 -2.02 -23.42 21.39
CA LEU A 146 -3.47 -23.56 21.28
C LEU A 146 -3.89 -24.91 20.68
N ASN A 147 -3.11 -25.43 19.72
CA ASN A 147 -3.34 -26.74 19.12
C ASN A 147 -3.04 -27.87 20.11
N GLU A 148 -1.96 -27.76 20.88
CA GLU A 148 -1.63 -28.71 21.95
C GLU A 148 -2.74 -28.74 23.01
N LYS A 149 -3.21 -27.58 23.47
CA LYS A 149 -4.35 -27.49 24.42
C LYS A 149 -5.62 -28.13 23.88
N ARG A 150 -5.93 -27.96 22.59
CA ARG A 150 -7.09 -28.60 21.95
C ARG A 150 -6.93 -30.11 21.84
N PHE A 151 -5.72 -30.59 21.59
CA PHE A 151 -5.44 -32.02 21.52
C PHE A 151 -5.60 -32.68 22.89
N GLN A 152 -5.04 -32.07 23.94
CA GLN A 152 -5.19 -32.53 25.33
C GLN A 152 -6.67 -32.57 25.75
N HIS A 153 -7.46 -31.55 25.41
CA HIS A 153 -8.90 -31.53 25.68
C HIS A 153 -9.66 -32.67 24.97
N ARG A 154 -9.28 -33.02 23.74
CA ARG A 154 -9.91 -34.14 23.02
C ARG A 154 -9.61 -35.48 23.68
N LEU A 155 -8.38 -35.68 24.14
CA LEU A 155 -8.00 -36.88 24.88
C LEU A 155 -8.73 -36.99 26.22
N SER A 156 -8.91 -35.88 26.94
CA SER A 156 -9.64 -35.91 28.22
C SER A 156 -11.12 -36.24 28.05
N VAL A 157 -11.77 -35.73 27.00
CA VAL A 157 -13.18 -36.06 26.71
C VAL A 157 -13.34 -37.54 26.38
N LEU A 158 -12.46 -38.09 25.53
CA LEU A 158 -12.51 -39.53 25.19
C LEU A 158 -12.23 -40.44 26.40
N SER A 159 -11.46 -39.98 27.39
CA SER A 159 -11.21 -40.75 28.61
C SER A 159 -12.39 -40.77 29.59
N LEU A 160 -13.33 -39.82 29.50
CA LEU A 160 -14.52 -39.78 30.33
C LEU A 160 -15.58 -40.77 29.83
N ASP A 161 -15.76 -40.89 28.52
CA ASP A 161 -16.76 -41.79 27.92
C ASP A 161 -16.47 -43.28 28.19
N ILE A 162 -15.20 -43.67 28.36
CA ILE A 162 -14.81 -45.07 28.64
C ILE A 162 -15.19 -45.50 30.06
N ASN A 163 -15.27 -44.57 31.01
CA ASN A 163 -15.57 -44.92 32.41
C ASN A 163 -17.06 -45.09 32.69
N ASP A 164 -17.94 -44.51 31.86
CA ASP A 164 -19.39 -44.65 32.04
C ASP A 164 -19.91 -45.98 31.46
N ASP A 165 -19.32 -46.49 30.37
CA ASP A 165 -19.69 -47.82 29.81
C ASP A 165 -19.29 -49.01 30.71
N ILE A 166 -18.26 -48.86 31.57
CA ILE A 166 -17.80 -49.95 32.45
C ILE A 166 -18.68 -50.10 33.71
N LYS A 167 -19.50 -49.09 34.04
CA LYS A 167 -20.37 -49.14 35.22
C LYS A 167 -21.68 -49.88 35.00
N ASP A 168 -22.19 -49.98 33.77
CA ASP A 168 -23.46 -50.65 33.51
C ASP A 168 -23.34 -52.18 33.39
N ASP A 169 -22.20 -52.72 32.94
CA ASP A 169 -22.01 -54.16 32.77
C ASP A 169 -21.81 -54.95 34.08
N ARG A 170 -21.56 -54.27 35.21
CA ARG A 170 -21.47 -54.95 36.52
C ARG A 170 -22.80 -55.11 37.25
N SER A 171 -23.88 -54.51 36.75
CA SER A 171 -25.19 -54.59 37.41
C SER A 171 -26.05 -55.79 36.95
N VAL A 172 -25.73 -56.42 35.81
CA VAL A 172 -26.58 -57.47 35.21
C VAL A 172 -26.19 -58.89 35.65
N ASN A 173 -24.98 -59.12 36.19
CA ASN A 173 -24.49 -60.47 36.48
C ASN A 173 -24.75 -60.99 37.91
N PHE A 174 -25.43 -60.24 38.79
CA PHE A 174 -25.73 -60.71 40.15
C PHE A 174 -27.10 -61.37 40.34
N ALA A 175 -27.95 -61.46 39.30
CA ALA A 175 -29.31 -61.99 39.43
C ALA A 175 -29.48 -63.46 38.99
N ARG A 176 -28.40 -64.23 38.75
CA ARG A 176 -28.50 -65.58 38.15
C ARG A 176 -27.97 -66.74 39.00
N ILE A 177 -27.80 -66.54 40.31
CA ILE A 177 -27.45 -67.62 41.24
C ILE A 177 -28.24 -67.44 42.54
N SER A 178 -29.49 -67.91 42.54
CA SER A 178 -30.24 -68.32 43.73
C SER A 178 -31.49 -69.09 43.31
#